data_AF-A0A8T6PHF8-F1
#
_entry.id   AF-A0A8T6PHF8-F1
#
_cell.length_a   1.000
_cell.length_b   1.000
_cell.length_c   1.000
_cell.angle_alpha   90.00
_cell.angle_beta   90.00
_cell.angle_gamma   90.00
#
_symmetry.space_group_name_H-M   'P 1'
#
loop_
_entity.id
_entity.type
_entity.pdbx_description
1 polymer ?
#
loop_
_entity_poly.entity_id
_entity_poly.type
_entity_poly.pdbx_seq_one_letter_code
_entity_poly.pdbx_strand_id
1 'polypeptide(L)'
;YCIDRLRKRRLTWVSIDEPLPPHPALVSDNNDPEQSLVDHERSVLIQGLLNELSPDYRAAVILRYWYDMSYAEIATSLETTESAIKSRLFRARQSLADKLEAQSMTMNRID
;
A
#
# COMPACT_ATOMS: atom_id res chain seq x y z
N TYR A 1 41.81 24.31 28.39
CA TYR A 1 40.89 23.15 28.39
C TYR A 1 39.77 23.37 29.43
N CYS A 2 38.98 24.45 29.29
CA CYS A 2 38.10 24.90 30.39
C CYS A 2 36.67 25.31 29.96
N ILE A 3 36.37 25.35 28.66
CA ILE A 3 35.07 25.83 28.15
C ILE A 3 34.07 24.69 27.92
N ASP A 4 34.54 23.46 27.66
CA ASP A 4 33.67 22.30 27.35
C ASP A 4 32.86 21.81 28.56
N ARG A 5 33.39 21.92 29.79
CA ARG A 5 32.69 21.48 31.01
C ARG A 5 31.49 22.35 31.40
N LEU A 6 31.47 23.63 31.00
CA LEU A 6 30.36 24.55 31.33
C LEU A 6 29.16 24.40 30.39
N ARG A 7 29.35 23.90 29.16
CA ARG A 7 28.24 23.65 28.22
C ARG A 7 27.39 22.44 28.60
N LYS A 8 28.01 21.39 29.17
CA LYS A 8 27.32 20.13 29.53
C LYS A 8 26.40 20.21 30.76
N ARG A 9 26.36 21.36 31.46
CA ARG A 9 25.65 21.52 32.73
C ARG A 9 24.53 22.55 32.71
N ARG A 10 24.09 22.98 31.53
CA ARG A 10 22.86 23.77 31.40
C ARG A 10 21.67 22.82 31.57
N LEU A 11 21.38 22.45 32.82
CA LEU A 11 20.10 21.81 33.14
C LEU A 11 19.02 22.84 32.85
N THR A 12 18.27 22.59 31.78
CA THR A 12 17.03 23.31 31.51
C THR A 12 16.03 22.85 32.56
N TRP A 13 15.79 23.70 33.56
CA TRP A 13 14.72 23.48 34.51
C TRP A 13 13.39 23.64 33.77
N VAL A 14 12.64 22.56 33.66
CA VAL A 14 11.28 22.58 33.10
C VAL A 14 10.32 22.36 34.26
N SER A 15 9.31 23.22 34.36
CA SER A 15 8.25 23.08 35.35
C SER A 15 7.46 21.81 35.10
N ILE A 16 7.08 21.09 36.16
CA ILE A 16 6.28 19.85 36.06
C ILE A 16 4.86 20.15 35.55
N ASP A 17 4.35 21.35 35.82
CA ASP A 17 3.01 21.79 35.40
C ASP A 17 2.97 22.30 33.95
N GLU A 18 4.12 22.42 33.27
CA GLU A 18 4.23 22.88 31.90
C GLU A 18 4.33 21.67 30.95
N PRO A 19 3.53 21.59 29.87
CA PRO A 19 3.67 20.50 28.92
C PRO A 19 5.09 20.48 28.32
N LEU A 20 5.75 19.33 28.43
CA LEU A 20 7.11 19.17 27.94
C LEU A 20 7.17 19.45 26.43
N PRO A 21 8.23 20.11 25.94
CA PRO A 21 8.44 20.26 24.51
C PRO A 21 8.55 18.87 23.85
N PRO A 22 7.99 18.69 22.65
CA PRO A 22 8.01 17.40 21.95
C PRO A 22 9.45 16.93 21.79
N HIS A 23 9.77 15.82 22.44
CA HIS A 23 11.09 15.20 22.38
C HIS A 23 11.12 14.23 21.20
N PRO A 24 12.16 14.23 20.35
CA PRO A 24 12.22 13.38 19.16
C PRO A 24 12.08 11.88 19.45
N ALA A 25 12.48 11.42 20.65
CA ALA A 25 12.28 10.04 21.10
C ALA A 25 10.85 9.70 21.57
N LEU A 26 9.96 10.69 21.70
CA LEU A 26 8.55 10.54 22.06
C LEU A 26 7.64 10.75 20.85
N VAL A 27 8.21 11.00 19.67
CA VAL A 27 7.48 11.00 18.41
C VAL A 27 7.30 9.54 18.03
N SER A 28 6.09 9.01 18.21
CA SER A 28 5.73 7.78 17.52
C SER A 28 5.61 8.09 16.04
N ASP A 29 6.43 7.47 15.21
CA ASP A 29 6.07 7.29 13.81
C ASP A 29 4.76 6.50 13.84
N ASN A 30 3.64 7.15 13.52
CA ASN A 30 2.28 6.63 13.62
C ASN A 30 1.99 5.48 12.63
N ASN A 31 2.95 4.60 12.36
CA ASN A 31 2.70 3.30 11.78
C ASN A 31 2.21 2.39 12.91
N ASP A 32 0.92 2.50 13.18
CA ASP A 32 0.22 1.56 14.06
C ASP A 32 0.55 0.14 13.59
N PRO A 33 1.20 -0.71 14.43
CA PRO A 33 1.62 -2.05 14.03
C PRO A 33 0.42 -2.90 13.60
N GLU A 34 -0.76 -2.66 14.16
CA GLU A 34 -2.01 -3.30 13.75
C GLU A 34 -2.39 -2.91 12.32
N GLN A 35 -2.34 -1.62 11.99
CA GLN A 35 -2.63 -1.13 10.65
C GLN A 35 -1.63 -1.68 9.61
N SER A 36 -0.35 -1.77 9.99
CA SER A 36 0.69 -2.35 9.13
C SER A 36 0.45 -3.83 8.83
N LEU A 37 -0.05 -4.60 9.80
CA LEU A 37 -0.43 -6.00 9.61
C LEU A 37 -1.63 -6.13 8.66
N VAL A 38 -2.68 -5.32 8.86
CA VAL A 38 -3.86 -5.32 7.99
C VAL A 38 -3.51 -4.98 6.54
N ASP A 39 -2.63 -3.99 6.34
CA ASP A 39 -2.19 -3.59 5.00
C ASP A 39 -1.30 -4.66 4.35
N HIS A 40 -0.51 -5.39 5.14
CA HIS A 40 0.25 -6.55 4.67
C HIS A 40 -0.67 -7.68 4.20
N GLU A 41 -1.65 -8.06 5.01
CA GLU A 41 -2.63 -9.11 4.66
C GLU A 41 -3.41 -8.76 3.39
N ARG A 42 -3.89 -7.51 3.29
CA ARG A 42 -4.54 -6.98 2.08
C ARG A 42 -3.63 -7.06 0.87
N SER A 43 -2.37 -6.68 1.02
CA SER A 43 -1.39 -6.73 -0.07
C SER A 43 -1.14 -8.16 -0.54
N VAL A 44 -1.00 -9.11 0.38
CA VAL A 44 -0.84 -10.54 0.07
C VAL A 44 -2.06 -11.06 -0.70
N LEU A 45 -3.27 -10.70 -0.27
CA LEU A 45 -4.51 -11.10 -0.93
C LEU A 45 -4.59 -10.54 -2.37
N ILE A 46 -4.31 -9.25 -2.56
CA ILE A 46 -4.30 -8.62 -3.89
C ILE A 46 -3.24 -9.29 -4.78
N GLN A 47 -2.04 -9.54 -4.27
CA GLN A 47 -0.98 -10.22 -5.02
C GLN A 47 -1.39 -11.64 -5.42
N GLY A 48 -2.06 -12.38 -4.52
CA GLY A 48 -2.63 -13.70 -4.82
C GLY A 48 -3.61 -13.65 -5.98
N LEU A 49 -4.58 -12.74 -5.91
CA LEU A 49 -5.59 -12.55 -6.96
C LEU A 49 -4.98 -12.15 -8.32
N LEU A 50 -3.95 -11.31 -8.32
CA LEU A 50 -3.25 -10.91 -9.54
C LEU A 50 -2.42 -12.04 -10.16
N ASN A 51 -1.78 -12.89 -9.34
CA ASN A 51 -1.01 -14.04 -9.82
C ASN A 51 -1.87 -15.10 -10.52
N GLU A 52 -3.14 -15.07 -10.19
CA GLU A 52 -4.17 -15.95 -10.69
C GLU A 52 -4.77 -15.47 -12.03
N LEU A 53 -4.43 -14.25 -12.48
CA LEU A 53 -4.76 -13.74 -13.80
C LEU A 53 -3.73 -14.21 -14.83
N SER A 54 -4.15 -14.31 -16.10
CA SER A 54 -3.19 -14.53 -17.19
C SER A 54 -2.17 -13.38 -17.25
N PRO A 55 -0.93 -13.63 -17.71
CA PRO A 55 0.11 -12.60 -17.78
C PRO A 55 -0.33 -11.34 -18.52
N ASP A 56 -1.06 -11.50 -19.63
CA ASP A 56 -1.60 -10.40 -20.44
C ASP A 56 -2.60 -9.54 -19.67
N TYR A 57 -3.47 -10.17 -18.87
CA TYR A 57 -4.48 -9.47 -18.07
C TYR A 57 -3.82 -8.74 -16.91
N ARG A 58 -2.89 -9.40 -16.23
CA ARG A 58 -2.11 -8.81 -15.14
C ARG A 58 -1.32 -7.60 -15.63
N ALA A 59 -0.64 -7.69 -16.78
CA ALA A 59 0.10 -6.58 -17.35
C ALA A 59 -0.82 -5.37 -17.64
N ALA A 60 -1.97 -5.59 -18.29
CA ALA A 60 -2.93 -4.52 -18.57
C ALA A 60 -3.46 -3.85 -17.29
N VAL A 61 -3.76 -4.64 -16.25
CA VAL A 61 -4.21 -4.13 -14.94
C VAL A 61 -3.10 -3.33 -14.27
N ILE A 62 -1.87 -3.83 -14.24
CA ILE A 62 -0.74 -3.14 -13.61
C ILE A 62 -0.48 -1.78 -14.29
N LEU A 63 -0.37 -1.76 -15.62
CA LEU A 63 -0.16 -0.53 -16.38
C LEU A 63 -1.30 0.48 -16.17
N ARG A 64 -2.54 -0.01 -16.00
CA ARG A 64 -3.69 0.86 -15.76
C ARG A 64 -3.74 1.45 -14.35
N TYR A 65 -3.48 0.66 -13.30
CA TYR A 65 -3.72 1.11 -11.92
C TYR A 65 -2.45 1.56 -11.19
N TRP A 66 -1.27 1.03 -11.53
CA TRP A 66 -0.01 1.44 -10.91
C TRP A 66 0.71 2.55 -11.68
N TYR A 67 0.58 2.55 -13.00
CA TYR A 67 1.24 3.54 -13.87
C TYR A 67 0.27 4.58 -14.44
N ASP A 68 -1.03 4.49 -14.09
CA ASP A 68 -2.12 5.38 -14.55
C ASP A 68 -2.14 5.63 -16.07
N MET A 69 -1.72 4.63 -16.85
CA MET A 69 -1.61 4.76 -18.30
C MET A 69 -3.00 4.75 -18.95
N SER A 70 -3.15 5.53 -20.02
CA SER A 70 -4.33 5.52 -20.88
C SER A 70 -4.45 4.23 -21.70
N TYR A 71 -5.65 3.94 -22.22
CA TYR A 71 -5.84 2.75 -23.06
C TYR A 71 -4.95 2.75 -24.32
N ALA A 72 -4.69 3.92 -24.89
CA ALA A 72 -3.82 4.10 -26.06
C ALA A 72 -2.35 3.80 -25.74
N GLU A 73 -1.86 4.28 -24.60
CA GLU A 73 -0.48 4.04 -24.15
C GLU A 73 -0.26 2.56 -23.80
N ILE A 74 -1.23 1.93 -23.14
CA ILE A 74 -1.19 0.49 -22.84
C ILE A 74 -1.21 -0.33 -24.13
N ALA A 75 -2.07 0.04 -25.09
CA ALA A 75 -2.16 -0.63 -26.38
C ALA A 75 -0.82 -0.55 -27.14
N THR A 76 -0.18 0.62 -27.13
CA THR A 76 1.14 0.83 -27.73
C THR A 76 2.22 0.00 -27.01
N SER A 77 2.21 -0.02 -25.68
CA SER A 77 3.22 -0.72 -24.87
C SER A 77 3.13 -2.24 -24.95
N LEU A 78 1.93 -2.77 -25.18
CA LEU A 78 1.66 -4.21 -25.30
C LEU A 78 1.47 -4.65 -26.77
N GLU A 79 1.85 -3.81 -27.73
CA GLU A 79 1.76 -4.06 -29.18
C GLU A 79 0.40 -4.62 -29.61
N THR A 80 -0.68 -4.00 -29.14
CA THR A 80 -2.05 -4.45 -29.36
C THR A 80 -3.00 -3.29 -29.66
N THR A 81 -4.29 -3.55 -29.78
CA THR A 81 -5.30 -2.52 -30.06
C THR A 81 -5.97 -2.05 -28.76
N GLU A 82 -6.45 -0.80 -28.74
CA GLU A 82 -7.26 -0.31 -27.61
C GLU A 82 -8.50 -1.17 -27.35
N SER A 83 -9.11 -1.72 -28.40
CA SER A 83 -10.24 -2.65 -28.30
C SER A 83 -9.86 -3.91 -27.52
N ALA A 84 -8.69 -4.49 -27.83
CA ALA A 84 -8.16 -5.63 -27.11
C ALA A 84 -7.87 -5.29 -25.64
N ILE A 85 -7.28 -4.12 -25.35
CA ILE A 85 -7.04 -3.68 -23.95
C ILE A 85 -8.33 -3.51 -23.17
N LYS A 86 -9.35 -2.87 -23.76
CA LYS A 86 -10.67 -2.72 -23.13
C LYS A 86 -11.28 -4.08 -22.79
N SER A 87 -11.22 -5.03 -23.72
CA SER A 87 -11.69 -6.40 -23.52
C SER A 87 -10.88 -7.12 -22.42
N ARG A 88 -9.54 -7.06 -22.47
CA ARG A 88 -8.65 -7.65 -21.46
C ARG A 88 -8.93 -7.11 -20.06
N LEU A 89 -9.05 -5.79 -19.91
CA LEU A 89 -9.35 -5.15 -18.62
C LEU A 89 -10.74 -5.52 -18.10
N PHE A 90 -11.73 -5.62 -19.00
CA PHE A 90 -13.07 -6.07 -18.62
C PHE A 90 -13.05 -7.51 -18.10
N ARG A 91 -12.39 -8.43 -18.83
CA ARG A 91 -12.25 -9.83 -18.43
C ARG A 91 -11.43 -10.00 -17.16
N ALA A 92 -10.37 -9.21 -16.99
CA ALA A 92 -9.57 -9.19 -15.77
C ALA A 92 -10.42 -8.78 -14.56
N ARG A 93 -11.23 -7.72 -14.67
CA ARG A 93 -12.14 -7.30 -13.59
C ARG A 93 -13.19 -8.35 -13.27
N GLN A 94 -13.80 -8.97 -14.29
CA GLN A 94 -14.77 -10.03 -14.07
C GLN A 94 -14.14 -11.21 -13.32
N SER A 95 -12.95 -11.66 -13.77
CA SER A 95 -12.26 -12.76 -13.13
C SER A 95 -11.86 -12.44 -11.67
N LEU A 96 -11.46 -11.21 -11.39
CA LEU A 96 -11.18 -10.76 -10.02
C LEU A 96 -12.45 -10.72 -9.16
N ALA A 97 -13.58 -10.25 -9.71
CA ALA A 97 -14.86 -10.19 -9.01
C ALA A 97 -15.37 -11.59 -8.65
N ASP A 98 -15.38 -12.52 -9.61
CA ASP A 98 -15.82 -13.91 -9.40
C ASP A 98 -15.00 -14.59 -8.29
N LYS A 99 -13.70 -14.28 -8.20
CA LYS A 99 -12.79 -14.82 -7.18
C LYS A 99 -13.01 -14.20 -5.81
N LEU A 100 -13.25 -12.89 -5.77
CA LEU A 100 -13.56 -12.19 -4.53
C LEU A 100 -14.89 -12.69 -3.94
N GLU A 101 -15.89 -12.93 -4.79
CA GLU A 101 -17.15 -13.58 -4.39
C GLU A 101 -16.92 -15.01 -3.88
N ALA A 102 -16.11 -15.82 -4.57
CA ALA A 102 -15.78 -17.16 -4.10
C ALA A 102 -15.09 -17.14 -2.72
N GLN A 103 -14.17 -16.20 -2.49
CA GLN A 103 -13.46 -16.05 -1.22
C GLN A 103 -14.37 -15.55 -0.09
N SER A 104 -15.26 -14.59 -0.36
CA SER A 104 -16.24 -14.13 0.64
C SER A 104 -17.21 -15.24 1.03
N MET A 105 -17.59 -16.09 0.07
CA MET A 105 -18.43 -17.26 0.32
C MET A 105 -17.72 -18.36 1.13
N THR A 106 -16.40 -18.51 1.00
CA THR A 106 -15.62 -19.42 1.86
C THR A 106 -15.40 -18.87 3.27
N MET A 107 -15.24 -17.55 3.43
CA MET A 107 -15.06 -16.92 4.74
C MET A 107 -16.35 -16.99 5.57
N ASN A 108 -17.51 -16.75 4.94
CA ASN A 108 -18.82 -16.76 5.60
C ASN A 108 -19.37 -18.16 5.94
N ARG A 109 -18.60 -19.22 5.66
CA ARG A 109 -19.00 -20.62 5.87
C ARG A 109 -18.24 -21.28 7.02
N ILE A 110 -17.30 -20.56 7.62
CA ILE A 110 -16.45 -21.02 8.74
C ILE A 110 -16.91 -20.42 10.08
N ASP A 111 -17.89 -19.50 10.06
CA ASP A 111 -18.60 -18.98 11.24
C ASP A 111 -19.91 -19.73 11.53
#